data_AF-A0A837LI29-F1
#
_entry.id   AF-A0A837LI29-F1
#
_cell.length_a   1.000
_cell.length_b   1.000
_cell.length_c   1.000
_cell.angle_alpha   90.00
_cell.angle_beta   90.00
_cell.angle_gamma   90.00
#
_symmetry.space_group_name_H-M   'P 1'
#
loop_
_entity.id
_entity.type
_entity.pdbx_description
1 polymer ?
#
loop_
_entity_poly.entity_id
_entity_poly.type
_entity_poly.pdbx_seq_one_letter_code
_entity_poly.pdbx_strand_id
1 'polypeptide(L)'
;MKYQWFLIASALSLPQISNATEIPKLGDVKAQSHQICGNTIDVEVVTLDNRSTLLGLKNNQTHNIDLFVSSEQSPDQMNYSKFTPARYDELSKTYIATEDPDIEIVWGSSEDEKKQISYSLALGPEVYSCTKLQKWPSEKANNMYGEKS
;
A
#
# COMPACT_ATOMS: atom_id res chain seq x y z
N MET A 1 -63.69 -22.47 -9.92
CA MET A 1 -63.37 -21.13 -9.41
C MET A 1 -61.85 -21.01 -9.34
N LYS A 2 -61.27 -20.04 -10.07
CA LYS A 2 -59.83 -19.81 -10.17
C LYS A 2 -59.41 -18.81 -9.09
N TYR A 3 -58.41 -19.14 -8.28
CA TYR A 3 -57.75 -18.17 -7.41
C TYR A 3 -56.31 -17.97 -7.88
N GLN A 4 -56.08 -16.85 -8.56
CA GLN A 4 -54.76 -16.26 -8.79
C GLN A 4 -54.22 -15.78 -7.44
N TRP A 5 -53.08 -16.31 -7.01
CA TRP A 5 -52.29 -15.75 -5.92
C TRP A 5 -51.10 -15.02 -6.55
N PHE A 6 -51.15 -13.69 -6.51
CA PHE A 6 -50.00 -12.83 -6.77
C PHE A 6 -49.01 -12.99 -5.61
N LEU A 7 -47.86 -13.63 -5.87
CA LEU A 7 -46.71 -13.57 -4.98
C LEU A 7 -45.94 -12.29 -5.29
N ILE A 8 -46.09 -11.29 -4.42
CA ILE A 8 -45.28 -10.07 -4.41
C ILE A 8 -43.90 -10.46 -3.87
N ALA A 9 -42.93 -10.65 -4.77
CA ALA A 9 -41.53 -10.81 -4.41
C ALA A 9 -40.99 -9.46 -3.92
N SER A 10 -40.90 -9.30 -2.61
CA SER A 10 -40.32 -8.13 -1.95
C SER A 10 -38.82 -8.13 -2.19
N ALA A 11 -38.33 -7.24 -3.06
CA ALA A 11 -36.91 -6.96 -3.20
C ALA A 11 -36.43 -6.25 -1.94
N LEU A 12 -35.87 -7.01 -0.99
CA LEU A 12 -35.11 -6.49 0.13
C LEU A 12 -33.79 -5.92 -0.43
N SER A 13 -33.78 -4.62 -0.71
CA SER A 13 -32.55 -3.87 -0.96
C SER A 13 -31.74 -3.81 0.34
N LEU A 14 -30.81 -4.74 0.50
CA LEU A 14 -29.77 -4.65 1.53
C LEU A 14 -28.96 -3.37 1.28
N PRO A 15 -28.77 -2.49 2.27
CA PRO A 15 -27.90 -1.35 2.11
C PRO A 15 -26.48 -1.85 1.86
N GLN A 16 -25.88 -1.41 0.75
CA GLN A 16 -24.46 -1.61 0.49
C GLN A 16 -23.71 -0.80 1.54
N ILE A 17 -23.12 -1.47 2.52
CA ILE A 17 -22.22 -0.84 3.49
C ILE A 17 -20.92 -0.56 2.74
N SER A 18 -20.78 0.68 2.24
CA SER A 18 -19.51 1.23 1.77
C SER A 18 -18.64 1.46 3.00
N ASN A 19 -17.60 0.65 3.19
CA ASN A 19 -16.55 0.97 4.16
C ASN A 19 -15.47 1.73 3.40
N ALA A 20 -15.34 3.02 3.68
CA ALA A 20 -14.22 3.80 3.17
C ALA A 20 -12.93 3.24 3.77
N THR A 21 -12.05 2.67 2.93
CA THR A 21 -10.71 2.28 3.36
C THR A 21 -9.90 3.54 3.61
N GLU A 22 -9.57 3.82 4.87
CA GLU A 22 -8.69 4.92 5.23
C GLU A 22 -7.29 4.68 4.63
N ILE A 23 -6.75 5.68 3.92
CA ILE A 23 -5.41 5.60 3.35
C ILE A 23 -4.39 5.63 4.49
N PRO A 24 -3.54 4.60 4.66
CA PRO A 24 -2.57 4.55 5.75
C PRO A 24 -1.62 5.76 5.72
N LYS A 25 -1.24 6.24 6.91
CA LYS A 25 -0.18 7.24 7.06
C LYS A 25 1.13 6.56 7.42
N LEU A 26 2.19 6.95 6.73
CA LEU A 26 3.56 6.59 7.04
C LEU A 26 4.20 7.82 7.70
N GLY A 27 4.13 7.92 9.03
CA GLY A 27 4.44 9.19 9.72
C GLY A 27 3.33 10.21 9.50
N ASP A 28 3.66 11.35 8.89
CA ASP A 28 2.71 12.42 8.55
C ASP A 28 2.17 12.36 7.11
N VAL A 29 2.76 11.54 6.25
CA VAL A 29 2.37 11.47 4.83
C VAL A 29 1.45 10.28 4.58
N LYS A 30 0.36 10.50 3.82
CA LYS A 30 -0.52 9.43 3.34
C LYS A 30 0.19 8.59 2.27
N ALA A 31 0.02 7.28 2.33
CA ALA A 31 0.48 6.37 1.30
C ALA A 31 -0.03 6.77 -0.08
N GLN A 32 0.82 6.69 -1.10
CA GLN A 32 0.47 7.03 -2.49
C GLN A 32 -0.04 5.80 -3.24
N SER A 33 0.51 4.65 -2.90
CA SER A 33 0.16 3.37 -3.50
C SER A 33 0.37 2.23 -2.51
N HIS A 34 -0.29 1.11 -2.79
CA HIS A 34 -0.19 -0.11 -2.01
C HIS A 34 -0.11 -1.35 -2.91
N GLN A 35 0.39 -2.44 -2.36
CA GLN A 35 0.37 -3.76 -2.98
C GLN A 35 0.46 -4.86 -1.95
N ILE A 36 0.06 -6.07 -2.34
CA ILE A 36 0.25 -7.28 -1.53
C ILE A 36 1.48 -8.03 -2.08
N CYS A 37 2.42 -8.35 -1.19
CA CYS A 37 3.51 -9.26 -1.47
C CYS A 37 3.28 -10.61 -0.76
N GLY A 38 3.54 -11.72 -1.46
CA GLY A 38 3.15 -13.04 -0.99
C GLY A 38 1.64 -13.13 -0.83
N ASN A 39 1.18 -13.66 0.32
CA ASN A 39 -0.25 -13.79 0.60
C ASN A 39 -0.81 -12.68 1.52
N THR A 40 0.04 -12.01 2.30
CA THR A 40 -0.41 -11.21 3.46
C THR A 40 0.46 -10.00 3.77
N ILE A 41 1.50 -9.70 2.99
CA ILE A 41 2.40 -8.59 3.30
C ILE A 41 1.87 -7.35 2.58
N ASP A 42 1.18 -6.48 3.32
CA ASP A 42 0.78 -5.16 2.84
C ASP A 42 2.01 -4.25 2.76
N VAL A 43 2.29 -3.76 1.55
CA VAL A 43 3.35 -2.78 1.29
C VAL A 43 2.71 -1.46 0.90
N GLU A 44 2.88 -0.46 1.75
CA GLU A 44 2.50 0.93 1.48
C GLU A 44 3.71 1.71 0.96
N VAL A 45 3.51 2.55 -0.05
CA VAL A 45 4.60 3.24 -0.75
C VAL A 45 4.35 4.74 -0.83
N VAL A 46 5.37 5.53 -0.49
CA VAL A 46 5.41 6.99 -0.62
C VAL A 46 6.71 7.41 -1.28
N THR A 47 6.65 8.32 -2.25
CA THR A 47 7.84 9.07 -2.70
C THR A 47 8.00 10.33 -1.86
N LEU A 48 9.14 10.46 -1.18
CA LEU A 48 9.50 11.62 -0.37
C LEU A 48 10.00 12.79 -1.25
N ASP A 49 10.08 13.99 -0.66
CA ASP A 49 10.53 15.21 -1.36
C ASP A 49 11.95 15.10 -1.94
N ASN A 50 12.81 14.31 -1.31
CA ASN A 50 14.17 14.03 -1.79
C ASN A 50 14.22 12.94 -2.89
N ARG A 51 13.06 12.51 -3.40
CA ARG A 51 12.85 11.41 -4.36
C ARG A 51 13.27 10.03 -3.87
N SER A 52 13.52 9.87 -2.57
CA SER A 52 13.65 8.53 -1.98
C SER A 52 12.27 7.91 -1.83
N THR A 53 12.22 6.59 -1.83
CA THR A 53 11.00 5.82 -1.57
C THR A 53 10.95 5.44 -0.10
N LEU A 54 9.81 5.68 0.53
CA LEU A 54 9.47 5.20 1.86
C LEU A 54 8.48 4.04 1.70
N LEU A 55 8.82 2.90 2.29
CA LEU A 55 7.94 1.75 2.44
C LEU A 55 7.38 1.72 3.87
N GLY A 56 6.10 1.39 3.98
CA GLY A 56 5.47 0.95 5.22
C GLY A 56 5.10 -0.50 5.10
N LEU A 57 5.61 -1.33 6.00
CA LEU A 57 5.22 -2.73 6.12
C LEU A 57 4.43 -2.93 7.40
N LYS A 58 3.21 -3.43 7.29
CA LYS A 58 2.40 -3.71 8.48
C LYS A 58 2.90 -4.98 9.17
N ASN A 59 3.33 -4.82 10.41
CA ASN A 59 3.72 -5.93 11.25
C ASN A 59 2.48 -6.67 11.75
N ASN A 60 2.34 -7.93 11.38
CA ASN A 60 1.16 -8.72 11.75
C ASN A 60 1.09 -9.05 13.25
N GLN A 61 2.20 -8.98 13.98
CA GLN A 61 2.25 -9.26 15.42
C GLN A 61 1.92 -8.02 16.26
N THR A 62 2.49 -6.86 15.90
CA THR A 62 2.32 -5.62 16.67
C THR A 62 1.21 -4.73 16.14
N HIS A 63 0.73 -5.00 14.91
CA HIS A 63 -0.16 -4.14 14.12
C HIS A 63 0.41 -2.75 13.81
N ASN A 64 1.67 -2.48 14.17
CA ASN A 64 2.38 -1.26 13.82
C ASN A 64 2.89 -1.32 12.39
N ILE A 65 3.13 -0.15 11.80
CA ILE A 65 3.78 -0.05 10.50
C ILE A 65 5.27 0.20 10.72
N ASP A 66 6.09 -0.74 10.27
CA ASP A 66 7.54 -0.60 10.24
C ASP A 66 7.93 0.17 8.98
N LEU A 67 8.76 1.20 9.13
CA LEU A 67 9.12 2.11 8.04
C LEU A 67 10.50 1.79 7.49
N PHE A 68 10.65 1.88 6.18
CA PHE A 68 11.94 1.65 5.52
C PHE A 68 12.16 2.66 4.39
N VAL A 69 13.34 3.27 4.33
CA VAL A 69 13.68 4.28 3.31
C VAL A 69 14.70 3.72 2.32
N SER A 70 14.52 4.02 1.04
CA SER A 70 15.45 3.60 -0.01
C SER A 70 16.81 4.27 0.20
N SER A 71 17.87 3.50 -0.03
CA SER A 71 19.25 4.00 0.01
C SER A 71 19.57 4.90 -1.19
N GLU A 72 18.82 4.75 -2.27
CA GLU A 72 18.99 5.45 -3.53
C GLU A 72 17.75 6.30 -3.83
N GLN A 73 17.93 7.42 -4.55
CA GLN A 73 16.80 8.17 -5.10
C GLN A 73 16.16 7.30 -6.19
N SER A 74 14.86 7.04 -6.07
CA SER A 74 14.18 6.24 -7.08
C SER A 74 14.03 7.07 -8.36
N PRO A 75 14.48 6.57 -9.53
CA PRO A 75 14.01 7.09 -10.80
C PRO A 75 12.50 6.82 -10.94
N ASP A 76 11.85 7.46 -11.91
CA ASP A 76 10.40 7.35 -12.19
C ASP A 76 9.91 5.88 -12.38
N GLN A 77 10.85 4.96 -12.60
CA GLN A 77 10.65 3.52 -12.60
C GLN A 77 11.27 2.95 -11.31
N MET A 78 10.42 2.38 -10.44
CA MET A 78 10.80 1.78 -9.16
C MET A 78 11.61 0.48 -9.37
N ASN A 79 12.85 0.61 -9.82
CA ASN A 79 13.77 -0.50 -9.96
C ASN A 79 14.16 -1.05 -8.58
N TYR A 80 14.67 -2.28 -8.54
CA TYR A 80 15.13 -2.90 -7.30
C TYR A 80 16.08 -1.99 -6.52
N SER A 81 15.66 -1.62 -5.31
CA SER A 81 16.39 -0.76 -4.40
C SER A 81 16.53 -1.43 -3.04
N LYS A 82 17.63 -1.13 -2.35
CA LYS A 82 17.81 -1.53 -0.96
C LYS A 82 17.17 -0.52 -0.02
N PHE A 83 16.48 -1.02 0.99
CA PHE A 83 15.78 -0.23 1.98
C PHE A 83 16.37 -0.47 3.37
N THR A 84 16.53 0.61 4.11
CA THR A 84 17.03 0.60 5.50
C THR A 84 15.90 0.97 6.44
N PRO A 85 15.84 0.40 7.66
CA PRO A 85 14.86 0.80 8.65
C PRO A 85 14.89 2.31 8.88
N ALA A 86 13.72 2.89 9.07
CA ALA A 86 13.56 4.32 9.31
C ALA A 86 12.62 4.55 10.48
N ARG A 87 12.81 5.66 11.19
CA ARG A 87 11.86 6.18 12.18
C ARG A 87 11.40 7.56 11.77
N TYR A 88 10.12 7.85 12.00
CA TYR A 88 9.60 9.19 11.85
C TYR A 88 9.87 10.00 13.13
N ASP A 89 10.47 11.18 12.99
CA ASP A 89 10.69 12.11 14.08
C ASP A 89 9.64 13.21 14.07
N GLU A 90 8.71 13.16 15.04
CA GLU A 90 7.57 14.07 15.14
C GLU A 90 7.97 15.55 15.31
N LEU A 91 9.13 15.83 15.92
CA LEU A 91 9.58 17.19 16.17
C LEU A 91 10.15 17.86 14.92
N SER A 92 11.03 17.17 14.19
CA SER A 92 11.63 17.68 12.96
C SER A 92 10.77 17.42 11.72
N LYS A 93 9.75 16.56 11.82
CA LYS A 93 8.93 16.09 10.69
C LYS A 93 9.79 15.41 9.61
N THR A 94 10.79 14.64 10.03
CA THR A 94 11.73 13.96 9.12
C THR A 94 11.78 12.46 9.36
N TYR A 95 12.20 11.72 8.33
CA TYR A 95 12.46 10.29 8.40
C TYR A 95 13.95 10.07 8.61
N ILE A 96 14.30 9.40 9.71
CA ILE A 96 15.68 9.15 10.12
C ILE A 96 15.97 7.68 9.87
N ALA A 97 16.84 7.40 8.89
CA ALA A 97 17.37 6.07 8.66
C ALA A 97 18.11 5.58 9.91
N THR A 98 17.80 4.36 10.33
CA THR A 98 18.42 3.68 11.45
C THR A 98 19.13 2.46 10.88
N GLU A 99 20.46 2.49 10.89
CA GLU A 99 21.24 1.35 10.42
C GLU A 99 21.01 0.15 11.34
N ASP A 100 20.45 -0.90 10.77
CA ASP A 100 20.37 -2.22 11.38
C ASP A 100 20.93 -3.24 10.36
N PRO A 101 22.14 -3.78 10.60
CA PRO A 101 22.78 -4.70 9.65
C PRO A 101 22.03 -6.02 9.51
N ASP A 102 21.14 -6.35 10.46
CA ASP A 102 20.38 -7.60 10.45
C ASP A 102 19.07 -7.47 9.65
N ILE A 103 18.68 -6.26 9.25
CA ILE A 103 17.44 -5.99 8.51
C ILE A 103 17.77 -5.39 7.14
N GLU A 104 17.90 -6.26 6.13
CA GLU A 104 18.01 -5.87 4.73
C GLU A 104 16.72 -6.18 3.97
N ILE A 105 16.09 -5.13 3.44
CA ILE A 105 14.91 -5.25 2.58
C ILE A 105 15.27 -4.81 1.18
N VAL A 106 14.90 -5.63 0.19
CA VAL A 106 15.02 -5.27 -1.22
C VAL A 106 13.65 -5.27 -1.85
N TRP A 107 13.30 -4.18 -2.51
CA TRP A 107 12.01 -4.07 -3.17
C TRP A 107 12.14 -3.30 -4.48
N GLY A 108 11.33 -3.68 -5.45
CA GLY A 108 11.20 -2.94 -6.68
C GLY A 108 10.58 -3.78 -7.78
N SER A 109 10.85 -3.38 -9.01
CA SER A 109 10.25 -3.96 -10.20
C SER A 109 11.28 -4.46 -11.19
N SER A 110 10.86 -5.43 -11.99
CA SER A 110 11.56 -5.93 -13.18
C SER A 110 10.61 -5.93 -14.36
N GLU A 111 11.14 -5.56 -15.53
CA GLU A 111 10.44 -5.61 -16.81
C GLU A 111 10.95 -6.82 -17.61
N ASP A 112 10.03 -7.66 -18.08
CA ASP A 112 10.37 -8.81 -18.92
C ASP A 112 10.55 -8.43 -20.41
N GLU A 113 10.94 -9.39 -21.24
CA GLU A 113 11.10 -9.19 -22.70
C GLU A 113 9.82 -8.72 -23.41
N LYS A 114 8.65 -8.92 -22.79
CA LYS A 114 7.33 -8.51 -23.29
C LYS A 114 6.86 -7.18 -22.72
N LYS A 115 7.73 -6.44 -22.02
CA LYS A 115 7.43 -5.18 -21.34
C LYS A 115 6.42 -5.30 -20.20
N GLN A 116 6.33 -6.48 -19.58
CA GLN A 116 5.49 -6.71 -18.42
C GLN A 116 6.27 -6.38 -17.15
N ILE A 117 5.73 -5.45 -16.36
CA ILE A 117 6.29 -5.08 -15.07
C ILE A 117 5.81 -6.07 -14.02
N SER A 118 6.76 -6.64 -13.29
CA SER A 118 6.56 -7.49 -12.13
C SER A 118 7.24 -6.85 -10.92
N TYR A 119 6.66 -7.03 -9.73
CA TYR A 119 7.21 -6.52 -8.48
C TYR A 119 7.59 -7.68 -7.56
N SER A 120 8.69 -7.53 -6.82
CA SER A 120 9.01 -8.47 -5.75
C SER A 120 9.60 -7.76 -4.54
N LEU A 121 9.45 -8.41 -3.38
CA LEU A 121 9.94 -7.99 -2.09
C LEU A 121 10.82 -9.11 -1.52
N ALA A 122 12.06 -8.81 -1.17
CA ALA A 122 12.91 -9.70 -0.40
C ALA A 122 12.98 -9.23 1.05
N LEU A 123 12.69 -10.13 1.98
CA LEU A 123 12.84 -9.94 3.43
C LEU A 123 13.84 -10.96 3.94
N GLY A 124 15.10 -10.55 4.09
CA GLY A 124 16.19 -11.48 4.36
C GLY A 124 16.34 -12.53 3.25
N PRO A 125 16.35 -13.85 3.55
CA PRO A 125 16.54 -14.89 2.55
C PRO A 125 15.29 -15.19 1.71
N GLU A 126 14.12 -14.71 2.12
CA GLU A 126 12.84 -15.03 1.47
C GLU A 126 12.47 -13.97 0.44
N VAL A 127 12.00 -14.42 -0.73
CA VAL A 127 11.57 -13.55 -1.83
C VAL A 127 10.08 -13.78 -2.13
N TYR A 128 9.32 -12.70 -2.15
CA TYR A 128 7.89 -12.68 -2.34
C TYR A 128 7.53 -11.97 -3.64
N SER A 129 6.82 -12.66 -4.53
CA SER A 129 6.16 -11.99 -5.67
C SER A 129 5.06 -11.07 -5.15
N CYS A 130 4.92 -9.91 -5.78
CA CYS A 130 3.90 -8.93 -5.40
C CYS A 130 2.85 -8.75 -6.50
N THR A 131 1.66 -8.33 -6.10
CA THR A 131 0.63 -7.86 -7.01
C THR A 131 1.08 -6.58 -7.73
N LYS A 132 0.30 -6.13 -8.70
CA LYS A 132 0.50 -4.81 -9.31
C LYS A 132 0.45 -3.72 -8.23
N LEU A 133 1.31 -2.73 -8.35
CA LEU A 133 1.29 -1.53 -7.51
C LEU A 133 0.04 -0.70 -7.85
N GLN A 134 -0.87 -0.56 -6.88
CA GLN A 134 -2.13 0.16 -7.04
C GLN A 134 -2.05 1.51 -6.38
N LYS A 135 -2.42 2.58 -7.08
CA LYS A 135 -2.53 3.91 -6.47
C LYS A 135 -3.76 3.96 -5.58
N TRP A 136 -3.61 4.57 -4.40
CA TRP A 136 -4.76 4.85 -3.55
C TRP A 136 -5.76 5.77 -4.30
N PRO A 137 -7.08 5.56 -4.13
CA PRO A 137 -8.08 6.41 -4.76
C PRO A 137 -7.91 7.87 -4.31
N SER A 138 -8.12 8.80 -5.24
CA SER A 138 -8.07 10.23 -4.90
C SER A 138 -9.26 10.59 -4.01
N GLU A 139 -8.98 11.23 -2.87
CA GLU A 139 -10.04 11.80 -2.00
C GLU A 139 -10.90 12.82 -2.75
N LYS A 140 -10.38 13.41 -3.84
CA LYS A 140 -11.15 14.32 -4.70
C LYS A 140 -12.36 13.60 -5.32
N ALA A 141 -12.22 12.33 -5.72
CA ALA A 141 -13.33 11.56 -6.27
C ALA A 141 -14.42 11.32 -5.21
N ASN A 142 -14.04 10.90 -4.01
CA ASN A 142 -14.98 10.71 -2.90
C ASN A 142 -15.69 12.03 -2.54
N ASN A 143 -14.94 13.13 -2.46
CA ASN A 143 -15.51 14.46 -2.21
C ASN A 143 -16.45 14.94 -3.34
N MET A 144 -16.15 14.64 -4.60
CA MET A 144 -17.00 15.00 -5.75
C MET A 144 -18.30 14.21 -5.80
N TYR A 145 -18.32 12.98 -5.28
CA TYR A 145 -19.49 12.09 -5.30
C TYR A 145 -20.15 11.89 -3.93
N GLY A 146 -19.78 12.69 -2.92
CA GLY A 146 -20.53 12.84 -1.67
C GLY A 146 -20.25 11.80 -0.58
N GLU A 147 -19.23 10.96 -0.74
CA GLU A 147 -18.73 10.11 0.34
C GLU A 147 -17.90 11.00 1.28
N LYS A 148 -18.49 11.41 2.41
CA LYS A 148 -17.76 12.18 3.44
C LYS A 148 -16.67 11.29 4.03
N SER A 149 -15.43 11.77 3.96
CA SER A 149 -14.27 11.21 4.68
C SER A 149 -14.41 11.41 6.18
#